data_AF-A0A0L8JFQ1-F1
#
_entry.id   AF-A0A0L8JFQ1-F1
#
_cell.length_a   1.000
_cell.length_b   1.000
_cell.length_c   1.000
_cell.angle_alpha   90.00
_cell.angle_beta   90.00
_cell.angle_gamma   90.00
#
_symmetry.space_group_name_H-M   'P 1'
#
loop_
_entity.id
_entity.type
_entity.pdbx_description
1 polymer ?
#
loop_
_entity_poly.entity_id
_entity_poly.type
_entity_poly.pdbx_seq_one_letter_code
_entity_poly.pdbx_strand_id
1 'polypeptide(L)'
;MTTLTFTPGTEARFAVARHVADAVLFEGYVLYPYRASAAKNRLRWQFGVLVPPSWSAAAEEHDFQLTECLMEPRTGAELAVEVRFLRAQRRTVEELREDGTFAPTGELRLADRVLVAWDEGVEERVTLVVPVAELRGDGTALPFTRPAAEETEEVTDTDGRVLGRLVRRREEVSGTLRISADELDGPYRVERLSVTVENTSDWAAERGTDRHAALPYSLVATHTLLRIDGGSFLSMTDPPEWAKGAVAACRNLHTWPVLAGEPGRDDLMLSSPIILEDHPAIAPESPGALYDATEIDEILALRTAALTDEEKREARGTDARAAAVIELADTMPPEVLERLHGAVRSLQSVTGPPKPGGDILEPETPWWDPGGDTGVDPGSDHVLVDGRAVRAGSRVVLRPRLRRTDAQDLFLDGRSALVEAVLHDVDGGVHIAVTVEDDPGADIRREQGRFLYFQPDEVEALEDM
;
A
#
# COMPACT_ATOMS: atom_id res chain seq x y z
N MET A 1 -22.51 6.51 25.02
CA MET A 1 -22.05 7.90 25.27
C MET A 1 -20.90 8.13 24.33
N THR A 2 -20.98 9.16 23.50
CA THR A 2 -19.90 9.46 22.56
C THR A 2 -18.63 9.91 23.30
N THR A 3 -17.49 9.29 22.99
CA THR A 3 -16.18 9.57 23.61
C THR A 3 -15.08 9.60 22.57
N LEU A 4 -13.97 10.27 22.88
CA LEU A 4 -12.80 10.37 22.00
C LEU A 4 -11.69 9.37 22.39
N THR A 5 -11.85 8.65 23.50
CA THR A 5 -10.82 7.73 24.00
C THR A 5 -11.25 6.29 23.85
N PHE A 6 -10.36 5.44 23.34
CA PHE A 6 -10.59 4.02 23.23
C PHE A 6 -10.45 3.29 24.55
N THR A 7 -11.27 2.26 24.73
CA THR A 7 -11.08 1.29 25.81
C THR A 7 -9.83 0.44 25.54
N PRO A 8 -9.20 -0.17 26.56
CA PRO A 8 -8.07 -1.08 26.34
C PRO A 8 -8.38 -2.23 25.37
N GLY A 9 -9.63 -2.71 25.35
CA GLY A 9 -10.08 -3.73 24.41
C GLY A 9 -10.14 -3.24 22.97
N THR A 10 -10.63 -2.02 22.75
CA THR A 10 -10.59 -1.37 21.42
C THR A 10 -9.15 -1.14 20.97
N GLU A 11 -8.29 -0.64 21.87
CA GLU A 11 -6.89 -0.36 21.56
C GLU A 11 -6.14 -1.62 21.13
N ALA A 12 -6.33 -2.73 21.85
CA ALA A 12 -5.74 -4.02 21.51
C ALA A 12 -6.23 -4.56 20.15
N ARG A 13 -7.49 -4.30 19.78
CA ARG A 13 -8.02 -4.70 18.47
C ARG A 13 -7.47 -3.84 17.34
N PHE A 14 -7.44 -2.53 17.50
CA PHE A 14 -6.83 -1.67 16.49
C PHE A 14 -5.33 -1.91 16.33
N ALA A 15 -4.60 -2.33 17.37
CA ALA A 15 -3.20 -2.70 17.24
C ALA A 15 -2.94 -3.77 16.15
N VAL A 16 -3.87 -4.71 15.95
CA VAL A 16 -3.76 -5.73 14.89
C VAL A 16 -3.86 -5.10 13.50
N ALA A 17 -4.88 -4.27 13.27
CA ALA A 17 -5.10 -3.62 11.98
C ALA A 17 -4.08 -2.50 11.69
N ARG A 18 -3.57 -1.83 12.73
CA ARG A 18 -2.57 -0.77 12.60
C ARG A 18 -1.27 -1.27 11.98
N HIS A 19 -0.91 -2.55 12.15
CA HIS A 19 0.29 -3.09 11.52
C HIS A 19 0.26 -2.96 10.00
N VAL A 20 -0.86 -3.34 9.36
CA VAL A 20 -1.08 -3.12 7.92
C VAL A 20 -1.28 -1.66 7.60
N ALA A 21 -2.05 -0.96 8.43
CA ALA A 21 -2.34 0.45 8.19
C ALA A 21 -1.09 1.33 8.27
N ASP A 22 -0.06 0.95 9.03
CA ASP A 22 1.26 1.59 9.08
C ASP A 22 2.01 1.42 7.76
N ALA A 23 1.96 0.24 7.15
CA ALA A 23 2.53 0.02 5.82
C ALA A 23 1.84 0.91 4.79
N VAL A 24 0.50 0.94 4.79
CA VAL A 24 -0.31 1.80 3.91
C VAL A 24 -0.01 3.28 4.14
N LEU A 25 0.12 3.71 5.40
CA LEU A 25 0.35 5.11 5.77
C LEU A 25 1.67 5.66 5.21
N PHE A 26 2.70 4.82 5.15
CA PHE A 26 4.03 5.20 4.68
C PHE A 26 4.37 4.66 3.28
N GLU A 27 3.42 4.06 2.58
CA GLU A 27 3.62 3.61 1.20
C GLU A 27 3.98 4.80 0.31
N GLY A 28 5.13 4.72 -0.38
CA GLY A 28 5.63 5.83 -1.20
C GLY A 28 6.09 7.06 -0.41
N TYR A 29 6.37 6.92 0.89
CA TYR A 29 6.85 8.00 1.74
C TYR A 29 8.29 8.42 1.43
N VAL A 30 9.20 7.45 1.34
CA VAL A 30 10.59 7.65 0.94
C VAL A 30 11.04 6.40 0.19
N LEU A 31 11.07 6.48 -1.13
CA LEU A 31 11.34 5.35 -1.99
C LEU A 31 12.83 5.14 -2.18
N TYR A 32 13.26 3.89 -2.42
CA TYR A 32 14.62 3.56 -2.82
C TYR A 32 15.09 4.50 -3.96
N PRO A 33 16.27 5.14 -3.87
CA PRO A 33 17.40 4.86 -2.97
C PRO A 33 17.38 5.59 -1.61
N TYR A 34 16.21 5.98 -1.11
CA TYR A 34 15.99 6.58 0.22
C TYR A 34 16.67 7.92 0.45
N ARG A 35 16.99 8.63 -0.62
CA ARG A 35 17.67 9.93 -0.61
C ARG A 35 16.72 11.03 -1.06
N ALA A 36 16.77 12.18 -0.39
CA ALA A 36 15.96 13.34 -0.75
C ALA A 36 16.19 13.81 -2.20
N SER A 37 17.43 13.71 -2.70
CA SER A 37 17.77 14.13 -4.07
C SER A 37 17.27 13.17 -5.16
N ALA A 38 16.84 11.96 -4.82
CA ALA A 38 16.46 10.95 -5.79
C ALA A 38 15.21 11.36 -6.58
N ALA A 39 15.21 11.09 -7.89
CA ALA A 39 14.12 11.48 -8.78
C ALA A 39 12.75 10.91 -8.36
N LYS A 40 12.72 9.65 -7.89
CA LYS A 40 11.50 9.01 -7.35
C LYS A 40 10.91 9.76 -6.16
N ASN A 41 11.73 10.49 -5.40
CA ASN A 41 11.34 11.21 -4.19
C ASN A 41 10.93 12.66 -4.43
N ARG A 42 10.85 13.10 -5.69
CA ARG A 42 10.34 14.44 -6.06
C ARG A 42 8.81 14.52 -6.03
N LEU A 43 8.13 13.42 -6.38
CA LEU A 43 6.68 13.32 -6.35
C LEU A 43 6.27 12.28 -5.32
N ARG A 44 6.11 12.72 -4.08
CA ARG A 44 5.71 11.88 -2.94
C ARG A 44 4.24 12.05 -2.63
N TRP A 45 3.71 11.12 -1.85
CA TRP A 45 2.33 11.13 -1.36
C TRP A 45 1.31 11.10 -2.51
N GLN A 46 1.21 9.94 -3.14
CA GLN A 46 0.35 9.75 -4.32
C GLN A 46 -1.03 9.20 -3.97
N PHE A 47 -1.20 8.59 -2.80
CA PHE A 47 -2.44 7.93 -2.39
C PHE A 47 -3.04 8.61 -1.16
N GLY A 48 -4.38 8.67 -1.13
CA GLY A 48 -5.14 9.13 0.04
C GLY A 48 -4.87 10.57 0.46
N VAL A 49 -4.47 11.45 -0.46
CA VAL A 49 -4.23 12.86 -0.15
C VAL A 49 -5.56 13.61 -0.23
N LEU A 50 -6.03 14.11 0.91
CA LEU A 50 -7.16 15.03 0.97
C LEU A 50 -6.64 16.46 0.99
N VAL A 51 -6.72 17.13 -0.15
CA VAL A 51 -6.20 18.49 -0.34
C VAL A 51 -7.16 19.53 0.24
N PRO A 52 -6.72 20.77 0.50
CA PRO A 52 -7.65 21.84 0.86
C PRO A 52 -8.70 22.07 -0.23
N PRO A 53 -9.95 22.45 0.12
CA PRO A 53 -11.02 22.66 -0.86
C PRO A 53 -10.67 23.64 -2.01
N SER A 54 -9.86 24.66 -1.71
CA SER A 54 -9.41 25.63 -2.73
C SER A 54 -8.51 25.02 -3.81
N TRP A 55 -7.75 23.97 -3.48
CA TRP A 55 -6.91 23.23 -4.41
C TRP A 55 -7.74 22.25 -5.24
N SER A 56 -8.67 21.54 -4.59
CA SER A 56 -9.63 20.63 -5.25
C SER A 56 -10.43 21.35 -6.36
N ALA A 57 -10.81 22.60 -6.15
CA ALA A 57 -11.48 23.41 -7.18
C ALA A 57 -10.60 23.73 -8.41
N ALA A 58 -9.28 23.65 -8.28
CA ALA A 58 -8.30 24.02 -9.31
C ALA A 58 -7.55 22.82 -9.93
N ALA A 59 -7.64 21.63 -9.33
CA ALA A 59 -6.89 20.42 -9.70
C ALA A 59 -7.79 19.17 -9.68
N GLU A 60 -7.32 18.04 -10.23
CA GLU A 60 -8.04 16.75 -10.20
C GLU A 60 -7.80 15.96 -8.90
N GLU A 61 -7.52 16.65 -7.78
CA GLU A 61 -7.36 16.04 -6.45
C GLU A 61 -8.57 16.33 -5.57
N HIS A 62 -8.83 15.47 -4.58
CA HIS A 62 -10.06 15.50 -3.81
C HIS A 62 -9.82 16.00 -2.39
N ASP A 63 -10.80 16.71 -1.84
CA ASP A 63 -10.80 17.23 -0.47
C ASP A 63 -11.53 16.30 0.51
N PHE A 64 -12.07 15.17 0.04
CA PHE A 64 -12.74 14.20 0.90
C PHE A 64 -12.57 12.74 0.45
N GLN A 65 -12.89 11.83 1.36
CA GLN A 65 -13.07 10.39 1.14
C GLN A 65 -14.44 9.96 1.65
N LEU A 66 -15.11 9.03 0.96
CA LEU A 66 -16.35 8.40 1.39
C LEU A 66 -16.17 6.90 1.44
N THR A 67 -16.38 6.31 2.62
CA THR A 67 -16.48 4.86 2.82
C THR A 67 -17.93 4.49 3.07
N GLU A 68 -18.48 3.59 2.27
CA GLU A 68 -19.72 2.89 2.56
C GLU A 68 -19.46 1.39 2.69
N CYS A 69 -19.90 0.82 3.82
CA CYS A 69 -19.79 -0.62 4.09
C CYS A 69 -21.02 -1.13 4.83
N LEU A 70 -21.16 -2.46 4.89
CA LEU A 70 -22.28 -3.10 5.58
C LEU A 70 -21.85 -3.66 6.92
N MET A 71 -22.70 -3.51 7.93
CA MET A 71 -22.50 -4.06 9.27
C MET A 71 -23.78 -4.72 9.80
N GLU A 72 -23.60 -5.71 10.66
CA GLU A 72 -24.63 -6.43 11.40
C GLU A 72 -24.51 -6.12 12.91
N PRO A 73 -24.95 -4.93 13.35
CA PRO A 73 -24.78 -4.50 14.73
C PRO A 73 -25.73 -5.25 15.68
N ARG A 74 -25.20 -5.69 16.82
CA ARG A 74 -26.04 -6.16 17.94
C ARG A 74 -26.68 -4.96 18.63
N THR A 75 -27.81 -5.19 19.30
CA THR A 75 -28.45 -4.17 20.13
C THR A 75 -27.48 -3.64 21.19
N GLY A 76 -27.23 -2.34 21.18
CA GLY A 76 -26.33 -1.66 22.12
C GLY A 76 -24.86 -1.67 21.71
N ALA A 77 -24.53 -2.08 20.49
CA ALA A 77 -23.17 -2.01 19.96
C ALA A 77 -22.66 -0.57 19.84
N GLU A 78 -21.36 -0.40 20.03
CA GLU A 78 -20.61 0.82 19.80
C GLU A 78 -19.67 0.65 18.59
N LEU A 79 -19.60 1.70 17.78
CA LEU A 79 -18.63 1.83 16.70
C LEU A 79 -17.47 2.70 17.20
N ALA A 80 -16.26 2.14 17.16
CA ALA A 80 -15.03 2.91 17.30
C ALA A 80 -14.45 3.20 15.92
N VAL A 81 -14.03 4.44 15.71
CA VAL A 81 -13.47 4.96 14.46
C VAL A 81 -12.17 5.66 14.76
N GLU A 82 -11.13 5.32 14.01
CA GLU A 82 -9.82 5.98 14.02
C GLU A 82 -9.45 6.39 12.60
N VAL A 83 -9.49 7.69 12.34
CA VAL A 83 -8.93 8.27 11.12
C VAL A 83 -7.46 8.54 11.36
N ARG A 84 -6.61 8.10 10.43
CA ARG A 84 -5.16 8.30 10.48
C ARG A 84 -4.70 8.96 9.20
N PHE A 85 -3.75 9.87 9.32
CA PHE A 85 -3.15 10.56 8.19
C PHE A 85 -1.76 11.07 8.56
N LEU A 86 -0.95 11.38 7.56
CA LEU A 86 0.28 12.13 7.71
C LEU A 86 -0.01 13.63 7.55
N ARG A 87 0.58 14.41 8.43
CA ARG A 87 0.71 15.86 8.30
C ARG A 87 2.12 16.16 7.82
N ALA A 88 2.20 16.89 6.71
CA ALA A 88 3.48 17.32 6.15
C ALA A 88 4.16 18.32 7.11
N GLN A 89 5.41 18.03 7.44
CA GLN A 89 6.27 18.87 8.26
C GLN A 89 7.46 19.32 7.41
N ARG A 90 7.52 20.61 7.09
CA ARG A 90 8.64 21.16 6.34
C ARG A 90 9.85 21.31 7.24
N ARG A 91 10.90 20.53 6.97
CA ARG A 91 12.21 20.69 7.59
C ARG A 91 13.11 21.51 6.67
N THR A 92 13.62 22.62 7.18
CA THR A 92 14.69 23.41 6.56
C THR A 92 15.97 23.33 7.38
N VAL A 93 17.11 23.54 6.72
CA VAL A 93 18.43 23.50 7.34
C VAL A 93 18.99 24.91 7.37
N GLU A 94 19.56 25.32 8.50
CA GLU A 94 20.25 26.58 8.64
C GLU A 94 21.68 26.35 9.15
N GLU A 95 22.66 27.03 8.55
CA GLU A 95 24.06 27.01 8.98
C GLU A 95 24.32 28.15 9.98
N LEU A 96 25.25 27.92 10.91
CA LEU A 96 25.77 28.95 11.81
C LEU A 96 26.82 29.79 11.06
N ARG A 97 26.60 31.10 10.96
CA ARG A 97 27.53 32.06 10.36
C ARG A 97 28.58 32.54 11.35
N GLU A 98 29.66 33.13 10.81
CA GLU A 98 30.76 33.70 11.61
C GLU A 98 30.30 34.81 12.58
N ASP A 99 29.20 35.51 12.26
CA ASP A 99 28.59 36.55 13.10
C ASP A 99 27.68 35.99 14.21
N GLY A 100 27.56 34.67 14.32
CA GLY A 100 26.71 33.98 15.30
C GLY A 100 25.24 33.88 14.90
N THR A 101 24.86 34.34 13.70
CA THR A 101 23.49 34.21 13.18
C THR A 101 23.29 32.89 12.43
N PHE A 102 22.03 32.45 12.32
CA PHE A 102 21.65 31.28 11.51
C PHE A 102 21.10 31.73 10.16
N ALA A 103 21.43 31.00 9.10
CA ALA A 103 20.91 31.29 7.78
C ALA A 103 20.57 30.04 6.97
N PRO A 104 19.51 30.08 6.13
CA PRO A 104 19.13 28.95 5.29
C PRO A 104 20.28 28.46 4.41
N THR A 105 20.49 27.15 4.41
CA THR A 105 21.44 26.45 3.55
C THR A 105 20.78 25.25 2.89
N GLY A 106 21.31 24.81 1.75
CA GLY A 106 20.80 23.64 1.03
C GLY A 106 21.14 22.32 1.72
N GLU A 107 22.30 22.27 2.37
CA GLU A 107 22.78 21.08 3.08
C GLU A 107 23.71 21.47 4.24
N LEU A 108 23.73 20.64 5.28
CA LEU A 108 24.71 20.71 6.37
C LEU A 108 25.38 19.34 6.50
N ARG A 109 26.69 19.29 6.23
CA ARG A 109 27.47 18.04 6.20
C ARG A 109 28.03 17.72 7.58
N LEU A 110 27.69 16.53 8.09
CA LEU A 110 28.28 15.92 9.27
C LEU A 110 29.14 14.71 8.86
N ALA A 111 29.88 14.16 9.82
CA ALA A 111 30.71 12.98 9.58
C ALA A 111 29.87 11.75 9.19
N ASP A 112 28.71 11.57 9.83
CA ASP A 112 27.84 10.39 9.71
C ASP A 112 26.64 10.59 8.77
N ARG A 113 26.28 11.84 8.44
CA ARG A 113 25.10 12.17 7.63
C ARG A 113 25.21 13.52 6.92
N VAL A 114 24.38 13.71 5.89
CA VAL A 114 24.21 15.01 5.20
C VAL A 114 22.78 15.49 5.39
N LEU A 115 22.57 16.48 6.25
CA LEU A 115 21.24 17.03 6.52
C LEU A 115 20.81 17.93 5.37
N VAL A 116 19.61 17.70 4.86
CA VAL A 116 19.02 18.46 3.73
C VAL A 116 17.62 18.95 4.06
N ALA A 117 17.11 19.91 3.30
CA ALA A 117 15.70 20.26 3.39
C ALA A 117 14.81 19.09 2.94
N TRP A 118 13.73 18.82 3.67
CA TRP A 118 12.85 17.69 3.43
C TRP A 118 11.48 17.91 4.05
N ASP A 119 10.42 17.47 3.38
CA ASP A 119 9.12 17.38 4.04
C ASP A 119 8.98 16.00 4.70
N GLU A 120 8.92 16.01 6.03
CA GLU A 120 8.73 14.86 6.91
C GLU A 120 7.22 14.56 7.08
N GLY A 121 6.87 13.29 7.29
CA GLY A 121 5.50 12.85 7.57
C GLY A 121 5.31 12.62 9.07
N VAL A 122 4.48 13.46 9.70
CA VAL A 122 4.09 13.30 11.11
C VAL A 122 2.73 12.63 11.16
N GLU A 123 2.65 11.51 11.88
CA GLU A 123 1.39 10.79 12.02
C GLU A 123 0.42 11.56 12.94
N GLU A 124 -0.82 11.66 12.49
CA GLU A 124 -1.93 12.23 13.23
C GLU A 124 -3.09 11.24 13.31
N ARG A 125 -3.85 11.30 14.41
CA ARG A 125 -5.00 10.42 14.66
C ARG A 125 -6.20 11.22 15.12
N VAL A 126 -7.38 10.89 14.63
CA VAL A 126 -8.67 11.39 15.12
C VAL A 126 -9.52 10.20 15.52
N THR A 127 -9.95 10.17 16.77
CA THR A 127 -10.63 9.02 17.38
C THR A 127 -12.03 9.38 17.84
N LEU A 128 -12.97 8.47 17.61
CA LEU A 128 -14.36 8.62 18.01
C LEU A 128 -14.95 7.25 18.37
N VAL A 129 -15.69 7.18 19.47
CA VAL A 129 -16.53 6.03 19.82
C VAL A 129 -17.95 6.53 19.97
N VAL A 130 -18.89 5.89 19.28
CA VAL A 130 -20.28 6.31 19.20
C VAL A 130 -21.19 5.07 19.21
N PRO A 131 -22.28 5.05 20.01
CA PRO A 131 -23.27 4.00 19.93
C PRO A 131 -23.90 3.94 18.54
N VAL A 132 -24.04 2.74 17.95
CA VAL A 132 -24.57 2.58 16.58
C VAL A 132 -25.97 3.19 16.44
N ALA A 133 -26.78 3.12 17.50
CA ALA A 133 -28.12 3.74 17.51
C ALA A 133 -28.09 5.27 17.32
N GLU A 134 -27.01 5.97 17.71
CA GLU A 134 -26.84 7.42 17.54
C GLU A 134 -26.42 7.78 16.10
N LEU A 135 -26.04 6.81 15.27
CA LEU A 135 -25.64 7.02 13.87
C LEU A 135 -26.83 7.07 12.90
N ARG A 136 -28.02 6.66 13.35
CA ARG A 136 -29.23 6.62 12.52
C ARG A 136 -29.79 8.03 12.30
N GLY A 137 -30.33 8.30 11.11
CA GLY A 137 -30.85 9.62 10.75
C GLY A 137 -29.74 10.57 10.31
N ASP A 138 -29.63 11.74 10.94
CA ASP A 138 -28.62 12.75 10.58
C ASP A 138 -27.18 12.36 10.91
N GLY A 139 -26.98 11.28 11.68
CA GLY A 139 -25.68 10.77 12.06
C GLY A 139 -24.93 11.66 13.06
N THR A 140 -23.60 11.52 13.09
CA THR A 140 -22.68 12.28 13.95
C THR A 140 -21.61 12.96 13.09
N ALA A 141 -21.24 14.19 13.44
CA ALA A 141 -20.14 14.92 12.84
C ALA A 141 -19.15 15.41 13.92
N LEU A 142 -17.87 15.15 13.71
CA LEU A 142 -16.76 15.57 14.57
C LEU A 142 -15.80 16.45 13.77
N PRO A 143 -15.83 17.79 13.94
CA PRO A 143 -14.78 18.66 13.43
C PRO A 143 -13.50 18.46 14.24
N PHE A 144 -12.34 18.59 13.59
CA PHE A 144 -11.03 18.53 14.24
C PHE A 144 -10.06 19.54 13.64
N THR A 145 -9.11 20.00 14.46
CA THR A 145 -8.01 20.88 14.04
C THR A 145 -6.68 20.39 14.62
N ARG A 146 -5.59 20.57 13.86
CA ARG A 146 -4.21 20.38 14.30
C ARG A 146 -3.47 21.70 14.15
N PRO A 147 -3.14 22.40 15.26
CA PRO A 147 -2.61 23.75 15.20
C PRO A 147 -1.24 23.79 14.55
N ALA A 148 -0.91 24.92 13.91
CA ALA A 148 0.42 25.19 13.40
C ALA A 148 1.48 25.08 14.52
N ALA A 149 2.68 24.62 14.15
CA ALA A 149 3.78 24.47 15.09
C ALA A 149 5.13 24.70 14.41
N GLU A 150 6.08 25.26 15.15
CA GLU A 150 7.48 25.40 14.74
C GLU A 150 8.38 24.86 15.84
N GLU A 151 9.33 24.02 15.47
CA GLU A 151 10.34 23.43 16.35
C GLU A 151 11.73 23.68 15.78
N THR A 152 12.70 23.93 16.66
CA THR A 152 14.09 24.16 16.28
C THR A 152 15.00 23.21 17.06
N GLU A 153 15.93 22.56 16.36
CA GLU A 153 16.91 21.63 16.92
C GLU A 153 18.31 22.08 16.51
N GLU A 154 19.19 22.33 17.48
CA GLU A 154 20.60 22.65 17.20
C GLU A 154 21.33 21.41 16.67
N VAL A 155 22.16 21.62 15.65
CA VAL A 155 23.00 20.57 15.07
C VAL A 155 24.44 20.81 15.50
N THR A 156 25.03 19.82 16.16
CA THR A 156 26.41 19.86 16.67
C THR A 156 27.34 18.86 15.96
N ASP A 157 28.63 19.16 15.95
CA ASP A 157 29.69 18.24 15.56
C ASP A 157 30.00 17.22 16.68
N THR A 158 30.96 16.31 16.43
CA THR A 158 31.40 15.30 17.40
C THR A 158 32.06 15.88 18.66
N ASP A 159 32.54 17.13 18.60
CA ASP A 159 33.15 17.85 19.71
C ASP A 159 32.11 18.72 20.47
N GLY A 160 30.84 18.67 20.07
CA GLY A 160 29.75 19.45 20.66
C GLY A 160 29.68 20.90 20.17
N ARG A 161 30.41 21.28 19.11
CA ARG A 161 30.31 22.62 18.52
C ARG A 161 29.07 22.71 17.64
N VAL A 162 28.28 23.77 17.80
CA VAL A 162 27.11 24.04 16.95
C VAL A 162 27.59 24.39 15.53
N LEU A 163 27.08 23.66 14.55
CA LEU A 163 27.31 23.89 13.11
C LEU A 163 26.13 24.60 12.45
N GLY A 164 24.94 24.49 13.04
CA GLY A 164 23.70 24.96 12.45
C GLY A 164 22.49 24.51 13.25
N ARG A 165 21.31 24.55 12.64
CA ARG A 165 20.07 24.05 13.23
C ARG A 165 19.09 23.55 12.17
N LEU A 166 18.23 22.62 12.58
CA LEU A 166 17.06 22.20 11.82
C LEU A 166 15.85 23.00 12.31
N VAL A 167 15.06 23.51 11.38
CA VAL A 167 13.78 24.17 11.68
C VAL A 167 12.67 23.36 11.05
N ARG A 168 11.72 22.89 11.85
CA ARG A 168 10.58 22.08 11.44
C ARG A 168 9.30 22.87 11.60
N ARG A 169 8.57 23.06 10.51
CA ARG A 169 7.31 23.81 10.48
C ARG A 169 6.18 22.91 10.04
N ARG A 170 5.04 23.01 10.73
CA ARG A 170 3.78 22.36 10.37
C ARG A 170 2.72 23.43 10.28
N GLU A 171 1.98 23.44 9.18
CA GLU A 171 0.86 24.36 8.96
C GLU A 171 -0.42 23.82 9.58
N GLU A 172 -1.32 24.70 10.03
CA GLU A 172 -2.60 24.27 10.59
C GLU A 172 -3.40 23.45 9.57
N VAL A 173 -4.00 22.35 10.05
CA VAL A 173 -4.89 21.50 9.25
C VAL A 173 -6.20 21.33 10.00
N SER A 174 -7.31 21.48 9.28
CA SER A 174 -8.66 21.26 9.80
C SER A 174 -9.40 20.23 8.95
N GLY A 175 -10.25 19.45 9.58
CA GLY A 175 -11.09 18.47 8.90
C GLY A 175 -12.36 18.16 9.64
N THR A 176 -13.23 17.38 9.00
CA THR A 176 -14.48 16.89 9.60
C THR A 176 -14.62 15.40 9.32
N LEU A 177 -14.92 14.63 10.38
CA LEU A 177 -15.35 13.23 10.30
C LEU A 177 -16.87 13.18 10.42
N ARG A 178 -17.57 12.65 9.41
CA ARG A 178 -19.03 12.43 9.44
C ARG A 178 -19.33 10.95 9.37
N ILE A 179 -20.25 10.49 10.20
CA ILE A 179 -20.64 9.08 10.27
C ILE A 179 -22.16 8.99 10.33
N SER A 180 -22.77 8.18 9.49
CA SER A 180 -24.19 7.83 9.56
C SER A 180 -24.41 6.35 9.27
N ALA A 181 -25.56 5.82 9.70
CA ALA A 181 -25.96 4.45 9.46
C ALA A 181 -27.42 4.38 9.02
N ASP A 182 -27.68 3.70 7.91
CA ASP A 182 -29.03 3.45 7.37
C ASP A 182 -29.37 1.97 7.48
N GLU A 183 -30.51 1.64 8.08
CA GLU A 183 -31.04 0.26 8.06
C GLU A 183 -31.46 -0.13 6.63
N LEU A 184 -31.05 -1.30 6.18
CA LEU A 184 -31.41 -1.81 4.86
C LEU A 184 -32.67 -2.68 4.92
N ASP A 185 -33.52 -2.54 3.92
CA ASP A 185 -34.68 -3.40 3.75
C ASP A 185 -34.23 -4.85 3.48
N GLY A 186 -34.70 -5.79 4.30
CA GLY A 186 -34.36 -7.19 4.11
C GLY A 186 -34.72 -8.10 5.28
N PRO A 187 -34.47 -9.41 5.13
CA PRO A 187 -34.72 -10.40 6.19
C PRO A 187 -33.66 -10.36 7.31
N TYR A 188 -32.50 -9.74 7.07
CA TYR A 188 -31.39 -9.62 8.02
C TYR A 188 -31.32 -8.20 8.58
N ARG A 189 -30.88 -8.05 9.84
CA ARG A 189 -30.65 -6.74 10.47
C ARG A 189 -29.29 -6.21 10.06
N VAL A 190 -29.28 -5.49 8.96
CA VAL A 190 -28.06 -4.97 8.33
C VAL A 190 -28.20 -3.47 8.22
N GLU A 191 -27.13 -2.76 8.55
CA GLU A 191 -27.04 -1.32 8.39
C GLU A 191 -25.92 -1.01 7.40
N ARG A 192 -26.16 -0.07 6.48
CA ARG A 192 -25.13 0.56 5.68
C ARG A 192 -24.51 1.69 6.48
N LEU A 193 -23.25 1.53 6.86
CA LEU A 193 -22.45 2.56 7.49
C LEU A 193 -21.84 3.45 6.41
N SER A 194 -21.94 4.77 6.59
CA SER A 194 -21.28 5.78 5.76
C SER A 194 -20.30 6.58 6.62
N VAL A 195 -19.04 6.66 6.20
CA VAL A 195 -17.98 7.42 6.87
C VAL A 195 -17.33 8.37 5.88
N THR A 196 -17.47 9.67 6.11
CA THR A 196 -16.83 10.71 5.30
C THR A 196 -15.74 11.39 6.10
N VAL A 197 -14.55 11.50 5.51
CA VAL A 197 -13.45 12.32 6.04
C VAL A 197 -13.21 13.46 5.07
N GLU A 198 -13.31 14.68 5.56
CA GLU A 198 -13.17 15.91 4.76
C GLU A 198 -11.99 16.73 5.26
N ASN A 199 -11.15 17.22 4.36
CA ASN A 199 -10.24 18.33 4.63
C ASN A 199 -11.03 19.65 4.50
N THR A 200 -10.97 20.45 5.55
CA THR A 200 -11.68 21.73 5.66
C THR A 200 -10.72 22.89 5.95
N SER A 201 -9.42 22.70 5.70
CA SER A 201 -8.38 23.69 5.96
C SER A 201 -8.62 24.96 5.15
N ASP A 202 -8.56 26.10 5.83
CA ASP A 202 -8.74 27.44 5.23
C ASP A 202 -7.44 27.93 4.60
N TRP A 203 -6.99 27.21 3.56
CA TRP A 203 -5.88 27.63 2.72
C TRP A 203 -6.40 27.97 1.33
N ALA A 204 -5.89 29.04 0.74
CA ALA A 204 -6.28 29.50 -0.59
C ALA A 204 -5.09 29.41 -1.56
N ALA A 205 -5.26 28.61 -2.62
CA ALA A 205 -4.27 28.56 -3.70
C ALA A 205 -4.20 29.91 -4.44
N GLU A 206 -2.98 30.42 -4.65
CA GLU A 206 -2.75 31.55 -5.54
C GLU A 206 -2.60 31.07 -6.99
N ARG A 207 -2.69 31.99 -7.96
CA ARG A 207 -2.48 31.62 -9.37
C ARG A 207 -1.04 31.17 -9.59
N GLY A 208 -0.88 29.99 -10.18
CA GLY A 208 0.44 29.42 -10.49
C GLY A 208 1.09 28.72 -9.30
N THR A 209 0.37 28.58 -8.18
CA THR A 209 0.77 27.71 -7.08
C THR A 209 0.87 26.27 -7.55
N ASP A 210 1.92 25.57 -7.14
CA ASP A 210 2.09 24.14 -7.42
C ASP A 210 1.46 23.28 -6.32
N ARG A 211 1.37 21.98 -6.59
CA ARG A 211 0.86 21.00 -5.63
C ARG A 211 1.63 21.02 -4.30
N HIS A 212 2.93 21.29 -4.35
CA HIS A 212 3.81 21.23 -3.19
C HIS A 212 3.46 22.26 -2.11
N ALA A 213 2.85 23.38 -2.50
CA ALA A 213 2.33 24.38 -1.57
C ALA A 213 1.01 23.98 -0.88
N ALA A 214 0.21 23.09 -1.47
CA ALA A 214 -1.03 22.59 -0.86
C ALA A 214 -0.79 21.49 0.19
N LEU A 215 0.30 20.72 0.04
CA LEU A 215 0.61 19.58 0.89
C LEU A 215 0.71 19.88 2.40
N PRO A 216 1.31 21.01 2.86
CA PRO A 216 1.32 21.39 4.28
C PRO A 216 -0.07 21.50 4.92
N TYR A 217 -1.10 21.76 4.11
CA TYR A 217 -2.49 21.92 4.52
C TYR A 217 -3.35 20.69 4.20
N SER A 218 -2.74 19.58 3.75
CA SER A 218 -3.41 18.36 3.31
C SER A 218 -3.44 17.27 4.39
N LEU A 219 -4.45 16.39 4.34
CA LEU A 219 -4.44 15.12 5.08
C LEU A 219 -3.84 14.04 4.18
N VAL A 220 -2.57 13.69 4.37
CA VAL A 220 -1.83 12.80 3.48
C VAL A 220 -2.03 11.34 3.87
N ALA A 221 -2.16 10.43 2.89
CA ALA A 221 -2.32 8.98 3.13
C ALA A 221 -3.46 8.65 4.12
N THR A 222 -4.56 9.40 4.00
CA THR A 222 -5.73 9.29 4.85
C THR A 222 -6.37 7.92 4.67
N HIS A 223 -6.59 7.25 5.80
CA HIS A 223 -7.29 5.97 5.89
C HIS A 223 -8.09 5.92 7.20
N THR A 224 -9.09 5.03 7.25
CA THR A 224 -9.98 4.90 8.40
C THR A 224 -10.02 3.47 8.91
N LEU A 225 -9.75 3.29 10.19
CA LEU A 225 -9.98 2.03 10.91
C LEU A 225 -11.33 2.08 11.61
N LEU A 226 -12.10 1.01 11.47
CA LEU A 226 -13.43 0.86 12.06
C LEU A 226 -13.45 -0.41 12.90
N ARG A 227 -14.05 -0.33 14.08
CA ARG A 227 -14.31 -1.48 14.95
C ARG A 227 -15.74 -1.42 15.45
N ILE A 228 -16.46 -2.53 15.33
CA ILE A 228 -17.72 -2.73 16.04
C ILE A 228 -17.49 -3.67 17.23
N ASP A 229 -17.92 -3.26 18.43
CA ASP A 229 -17.67 -4.06 19.64
C ASP A 229 -18.64 -5.25 19.82
N GLY A 230 -19.80 -5.19 19.15
CA GLY A 230 -20.82 -6.22 19.15
C GLY A 230 -21.51 -6.33 17.79
N GLY A 231 -21.06 -7.27 16.95
CA GLY A 231 -21.55 -7.43 15.59
C GLY A 231 -20.41 -7.83 14.66
N SER A 232 -20.63 -7.67 13.36
CA SER A 232 -19.63 -7.92 12.31
C SER A 232 -19.83 -6.95 11.15
N PHE A 233 -18.76 -6.64 10.44
CA PHE A 233 -18.82 -6.09 9.09
C PHE A 233 -19.00 -7.23 8.09
N LEU A 234 -19.52 -6.90 6.90
CA LEU A 234 -19.51 -7.83 5.78
C LEU A 234 -18.33 -7.51 4.84
N SER A 235 -17.78 -8.56 4.25
CA SER A 235 -16.80 -8.43 3.17
C SER A 235 -17.37 -7.59 2.03
N MET A 236 -16.58 -6.61 1.56
CA MET A 236 -16.94 -5.79 0.41
C MET A 236 -16.48 -6.41 -0.92
N THR A 237 -15.62 -7.44 -0.85
CA THR A 237 -15.03 -8.13 -2.01
C THR A 237 -15.66 -9.50 -2.25
N ASP A 238 -15.95 -10.25 -1.19
CA ASP A 238 -16.62 -11.55 -1.21
C ASP A 238 -17.83 -11.61 -0.22
N PRO A 239 -18.85 -10.77 -0.41
CA PRO A 239 -20.04 -10.79 0.43
C PRO A 239 -20.87 -12.06 0.24
N PRO A 240 -21.65 -12.48 1.26
CA PRO A 240 -22.63 -13.56 1.10
C PRO A 240 -23.65 -13.22 0.00
N GLU A 241 -24.18 -14.24 -0.68
CA GLU A 241 -25.07 -14.08 -1.85
C GLU A 241 -26.20 -13.07 -1.65
N TRP A 242 -26.82 -13.08 -0.46
CA TRP A 242 -27.94 -12.18 -0.15
C TRP A 242 -27.51 -10.70 -0.06
N ALA A 243 -26.25 -10.42 0.25
CA ALA A 243 -25.70 -9.08 0.45
C ALA A 243 -25.05 -8.49 -0.80
N LYS A 244 -24.79 -9.30 -1.85
CA LYS A 244 -24.12 -8.84 -3.10
C LYS A 244 -24.75 -7.59 -3.70
N GLY A 245 -26.08 -7.52 -3.74
CA GLY A 245 -26.79 -6.35 -4.27
C GLY A 245 -26.62 -5.10 -3.41
N ALA A 246 -26.62 -5.27 -2.08
CA ALA A 246 -26.41 -4.16 -1.15
C ALA A 246 -24.96 -3.64 -1.19
N VAL A 247 -23.98 -4.55 -1.23
CA VAL A 247 -22.56 -4.20 -1.40
C VAL A 247 -22.31 -3.49 -2.73
N ALA A 248 -22.89 -3.98 -3.83
CA ALA A 248 -22.76 -3.33 -5.14
C ALA A 248 -23.40 -1.93 -5.20
N ALA A 249 -24.33 -1.63 -4.29
CA ALA A 249 -24.94 -0.31 -4.16
C ALA A 249 -24.14 0.65 -3.27
N CYS A 250 -23.17 0.16 -2.49
CA CYS A 250 -22.28 0.98 -1.69
C CYS A 250 -21.35 1.81 -2.59
N ARG A 251 -21.12 3.06 -2.20
CA ARG A 251 -20.24 4.01 -2.87
C ARG A 251 -18.99 4.24 -2.04
N ASN A 252 -17.86 3.76 -2.55
CA ASN A 252 -16.55 4.03 -1.99
C ASN A 252 -15.80 4.99 -2.90
N LEU A 253 -15.54 6.21 -2.42
CA LEU A 253 -14.87 7.26 -3.18
C LEU A 253 -13.51 7.55 -2.55
N HIS A 254 -12.47 7.41 -3.37
CA HIS A 254 -11.07 7.67 -2.99
C HIS A 254 -10.55 6.79 -1.84
N THR A 255 -11.21 5.65 -1.63
CA THR A 255 -10.93 4.68 -0.57
C THR A 255 -11.43 3.29 -0.95
N TRP A 256 -10.94 2.27 -0.24
CA TRP A 256 -11.19 0.86 -0.46
C TRP A 256 -11.37 0.13 0.89
N PRO A 257 -12.61 -0.11 1.35
CA PRO A 257 -12.88 -0.84 2.58
C PRO A 257 -12.66 -2.35 2.44
N VAL A 258 -11.88 -2.90 3.36
CA VAL A 258 -11.63 -4.35 3.49
C VAL A 258 -11.75 -4.79 4.94
N LEU A 259 -12.14 -6.03 5.15
CA LEU A 259 -12.06 -6.65 6.48
C LEU A 259 -10.61 -6.63 6.95
N ALA A 260 -10.39 -6.38 8.24
CA ALA A 260 -9.06 -6.31 8.83
C ALA A 260 -8.93 -7.25 10.03
N GLY A 261 -7.69 -7.49 10.46
CA GLY A 261 -7.42 -8.44 11.53
C GLY A 261 -7.44 -9.89 11.05
N GLU A 262 -7.59 -10.81 11.99
CA GLU A 262 -7.47 -12.24 11.72
C GLU A 262 -8.68 -12.78 10.92
N PRO A 263 -8.47 -13.67 9.92
CA PRO A 263 -9.57 -14.32 9.21
C PRO A 263 -10.56 -15.01 10.14
N GLY A 264 -11.85 -14.83 9.85
CA GLY A 264 -12.96 -15.38 10.65
C GLY A 264 -13.37 -14.51 11.85
N ARG A 265 -12.79 -13.31 11.97
CA ARG A 265 -13.21 -12.31 12.94
C ARG A 265 -13.42 -10.96 12.27
N ASP A 266 -14.68 -10.69 11.95
CA ASP A 266 -15.06 -9.56 11.09
C ASP A 266 -15.48 -8.33 11.91
N ASP A 267 -14.82 -8.11 13.07
CA ASP A 267 -15.11 -6.96 13.96
C ASP A 267 -14.31 -5.71 13.60
N LEU A 268 -13.42 -5.81 12.61
CA LEU A 268 -12.53 -4.75 12.16
C LEU A 268 -12.62 -4.55 10.65
N MET A 269 -12.53 -3.29 10.24
CA MET A 269 -12.43 -2.89 8.83
C MET A 269 -11.38 -1.80 8.68
N LEU A 270 -10.60 -1.89 7.61
CA LEU A 270 -9.67 -0.86 7.16
C LEU A 270 -10.18 -0.29 5.83
N SER A 271 -10.51 0.99 5.83
CA SER A 271 -10.78 1.75 4.60
C SER A 271 -9.49 2.40 4.15
N SER A 272 -8.87 1.81 3.13
CA SER A 272 -7.52 2.12 2.66
C SER A 272 -7.55 2.97 1.37
N PRO A 273 -6.63 3.92 1.18
CA PRO A 273 -6.49 4.65 -0.09
C PRO A 273 -5.89 3.81 -1.23
N ILE A 274 -5.42 2.59 -0.93
CA ILE A 274 -4.95 1.61 -1.91
C ILE A 274 -5.79 0.34 -1.84
N ILE A 275 -5.86 -0.38 -2.96
CA ILE A 275 -6.61 -1.64 -3.06
C ILE A 275 -5.89 -2.71 -2.24
N LEU A 276 -6.65 -3.40 -1.39
CA LEU A 276 -6.21 -4.50 -0.56
C LEU A 276 -7.21 -5.67 -0.70
N GLU A 277 -6.77 -6.86 -0.34
CA GLU A 277 -7.66 -8.00 -0.07
C GLU A 277 -8.22 -7.91 1.36
N ASP A 278 -9.25 -8.72 1.63
CA ASP A 278 -9.75 -8.89 3.00
C ASP A 278 -8.73 -9.63 3.87
N HIS A 279 -8.65 -9.22 5.13
CA HIS A 279 -7.64 -9.67 6.09
C HIS A 279 -6.21 -9.55 5.56
N PRO A 280 -5.82 -8.35 5.06
CA PRO A 280 -4.48 -8.15 4.56
C PRO A 280 -3.47 -8.41 5.67
N ALA A 281 -2.32 -8.99 5.31
CA ALA A 281 -1.27 -9.32 6.26
C ALA A 281 0.09 -8.94 5.68
N ILE A 282 0.95 -8.40 6.55
CA ILE A 282 2.37 -8.22 6.21
C ILE A 282 3.04 -9.59 6.28
N ALA A 283 3.91 -9.88 5.32
CA ALA A 283 4.65 -11.13 5.30
C ALA A 283 5.47 -11.29 6.60
N PRO A 284 5.42 -12.45 7.30
CA PRO A 284 6.18 -12.67 8.53
C PRO A 284 7.70 -12.70 8.31
N GLU A 285 8.14 -12.83 7.07
CA GLU A 285 9.54 -12.73 6.66
C GLU A 285 10.02 -11.28 6.57
N SER A 286 9.12 -10.31 6.36
CA SER A 286 9.48 -8.89 6.22
C SER A 286 10.20 -8.38 7.46
N PRO A 287 11.44 -7.88 7.33
CA PRO A 287 12.31 -7.57 8.46
C PRO A 287 12.01 -6.20 9.09
N GLY A 288 11.23 -5.38 8.40
CA GLY A 288 10.88 -4.02 8.79
C GLY A 288 10.23 -3.25 7.65
N ALA A 289 9.87 -1.99 7.89
CA ALA A 289 9.25 -1.14 6.88
C ALA A 289 10.32 -0.63 5.89
N LEU A 290 10.18 -0.99 4.61
CA LEU A 290 10.97 -0.43 3.51
C LEU A 290 10.22 0.66 2.71
N TYR A 291 8.98 0.98 3.12
CA TYR A 291 8.14 2.05 2.55
C TYR A 291 7.78 1.86 1.07
N ASP A 292 7.92 0.62 0.61
CA ASP A 292 7.59 0.13 -0.72
C ASP A 292 7.08 -1.31 -0.56
N ALA A 293 5.95 -1.46 0.14
CA ALA A 293 5.46 -2.74 0.66
C ALA A 293 4.92 -3.69 -0.43
N THR A 294 4.93 -3.24 -1.69
CA THR A 294 4.59 -4.04 -2.87
C THR A 294 5.83 -4.52 -3.65
N GLU A 295 7.03 -4.06 -3.30
CA GLU A 295 8.30 -4.53 -3.87
C GLU A 295 8.88 -5.74 -3.08
N ILE A 296 9.88 -6.41 -3.66
CA ILE A 296 10.52 -7.59 -3.05
C ILE A 296 11.51 -7.13 -1.97
N ASP A 297 11.22 -7.36 -0.69
CA ASP A 297 12.07 -6.91 0.44
C ASP A 297 13.56 -7.28 0.28
N GLU A 298 13.83 -8.48 -0.25
CA GLU A 298 15.20 -8.94 -0.52
C GLU A 298 15.93 -8.01 -1.50
N ILE A 299 15.31 -7.67 -2.64
CA ILE A 299 15.97 -6.86 -3.66
C ILE A 299 16.25 -5.45 -3.14
N LEU A 300 15.33 -4.92 -2.34
CA LEU A 300 15.48 -3.63 -1.70
C LEU A 300 16.59 -3.63 -0.68
N ALA A 301 16.66 -4.64 0.19
CA ALA A 301 17.73 -4.78 1.18
C ALA A 301 19.10 -4.87 0.49
N LEU A 302 19.24 -5.75 -0.51
CA LEU A 302 20.49 -5.94 -1.26
C LEU A 302 20.94 -4.66 -2.00
N ARG A 303 20.01 -3.98 -2.67
CA ARG A 303 20.31 -2.72 -3.38
C ARG A 303 20.66 -1.57 -2.45
N THR A 304 20.09 -1.56 -1.24
CA THR A 304 20.40 -0.57 -0.21
C THR A 304 21.79 -0.80 0.36
N ALA A 305 22.15 -2.06 0.62
CA ALA A 305 23.49 -2.43 1.07
C ALA A 305 24.58 -2.02 0.05
N ALA A 306 24.25 -2.05 -1.25
CA ALA A 306 25.14 -1.68 -2.34
C ALA A 306 25.28 -0.16 -2.59
N LEU A 307 24.54 0.70 -1.88
CA LEU A 307 24.71 2.15 -1.97
C LEU A 307 26.12 2.57 -1.52
N THR A 308 26.68 3.61 -2.13
CA THR A 308 27.98 4.16 -1.71
C THR A 308 27.89 4.81 -0.32
N ASP A 309 29.03 4.98 0.35
CA ASP A 309 29.07 5.63 1.67
C ASP A 309 28.50 7.05 1.65
N GLU A 310 28.74 7.83 0.57
CA GLU A 310 28.14 9.16 0.40
C GLU A 310 26.61 9.07 0.30
N GLU A 311 26.10 8.13 -0.52
CA GLU A 311 24.66 7.92 -0.68
C GLU A 311 24.00 7.49 0.63
N LYS A 312 24.62 6.57 1.38
CA LYS A 312 24.12 6.16 2.69
C LYS A 312 24.10 7.32 3.68
N ARG A 313 25.12 8.20 3.67
CA ARG A 313 25.13 9.41 4.52
C ARG A 313 24.04 10.41 4.14
N GLU A 314 23.76 10.59 2.85
CA GLU A 314 22.64 11.42 2.40
C GLU A 314 21.28 10.81 2.83
N ALA A 315 21.12 9.50 2.67
CA ALA A 315 19.90 8.80 3.08
C ALA A 315 19.67 8.92 4.61
N ARG A 316 20.71 8.72 5.42
CA ARG A 316 20.65 8.95 6.88
C ARG A 316 20.29 10.38 7.26
N GLY A 317 20.65 11.36 6.44
CA GLY A 317 20.30 12.76 6.65
C GLY A 317 18.97 13.19 6.03
N THR A 318 18.29 12.31 5.29
CA THR A 318 16.97 12.58 4.68
C THR A 318 15.89 12.64 5.75
N ASP A 319 15.78 11.65 6.64
CA ASP A 319 15.07 11.73 7.92
C ASP A 319 15.36 10.49 8.78
N ALA A 320 14.72 10.39 9.95
CA ALA A 320 14.89 9.24 10.84
C ALA A 320 14.39 7.91 10.24
N ARG A 321 13.41 7.94 9.35
CA ARG A 321 12.84 6.74 8.71
C ARG A 321 13.78 6.20 7.64
N ALA A 322 14.29 7.08 6.77
CA ALA A 322 15.32 6.72 5.80
C ALA A 322 16.60 6.22 6.50
N ALA A 323 17.01 6.85 7.60
CA ALA A 323 18.14 6.39 8.40
C ALA A 323 17.93 4.96 8.95
N ALA A 324 16.72 4.66 9.44
CA ALA A 324 16.38 3.33 9.93
C ALA A 324 16.42 2.26 8.83
N VAL A 325 16.05 2.58 7.59
CA VAL A 325 16.16 1.67 6.44
C VAL A 325 17.62 1.36 6.12
N ILE A 326 18.49 2.38 6.12
CA ILE A 326 19.93 2.16 5.92
C ILE A 326 20.50 1.28 7.04
N GLU A 327 20.15 1.55 8.30
CA GLU A 327 20.60 0.74 9.43
C GLU A 327 20.12 -0.70 9.33
N LEU A 328 18.85 -0.91 8.98
CA LEU A 328 18.27 -2.23 8.77
C LEU A 328 19.04 -3.02 7.70
N ALA A 329 19.35 -2.39 6.57
CA ALA A 329 20.08 -3.03 5.48
C ALA A 329 21.55 -3.32 5.84
N ASP A 330 22.21 -2.41 6.57
CA ASP A 330 23.63 -2.55 6.94
C ASP A 330 23.86 -3.56 8.07
N THR A 331 22.86 -3.78 8.94
CA THR A 331 22.97 -4.66 10.11
C THR A 331 22.22 -5.98 9.97
N MET A 332 21.60 -6.23 8.81
CA MET A 332 20.79 -7.42 8.57
C MET A 332 21.62 -8.70 8.75
N PRO A 333 21.24 -9.59 9.68
CA PRO A 333 21.91 -10.88 9.83
C PRO A 333 21.74 -11.75 8.57
N PRO A 334 22.73 -12.55 8.17
CA PRO A 334 22.62 -13.46 7.03
C PRO A 334 21.40 -14.40 7.12
N GLU A 335 21.05 -14.85 8.33
CA GLU A 335 19.90 -15.75 8.54
C GLU A 335 18.56 -15.06 8.27
N VAL A 336 18.48 -13.74 8.45
CA VAL A 336 17.30 -12.94 8.08
C VAL A 336 17.24 -12.76 6.58
N LEU A 337 18.38 -12.47 5.94
CA LEU A 337 18.47 -12.36 4.48
C LEU A 337 18.09 -13.67 3.78
N GLU A 338 18.55 -14.82 4.30
CA GLU A 338 18.17 -16.15 3.81
C GLU A 338 16.66 -16.42 3.93
N ARG A 339 15.97 -15.85 4.93
CA ARG A 339 14.51 -15.95 5.05
C ARG A 339 13.76 -15.07 4.03
N LEU A 340 14.42 -14.03 3.50
CA LEU A 340 13.85 -13.21 2.43
C LEU A 340 13.95 -13.90 1.06
N HIS A 341 14.87 -14.86 0.90
CA HIS A 341 14.93 -15.70 -0.29
C HIS A 341 13.65 -16.51 -0.43
N GLY A 342 12.83 -16.10 -1.42
CA GLY A 342 11.68 -16.80 -1.98
C GLY A 342 11.06 -17.91 -1.12
N ALA A 343 10.23 -17.56 -0.14
CA ALA A 343 9.26 -18.50 0.39
C ALA A 343 8.16 -18.72 -0.67
N VAL A 344 8.32 -19.74 -1.51
CA VAL A 344 7.34 -20.13 -2.53
C VAL A 344 6.09 -20.68 -1.82
N ARG A 345 5.13 -19.79 -1.51
CA ARG A 345 3.89 -20.15 -0.78
C ARG A 345 2.93 -21.02 -1.60
N SER A 346 3.05 -21.02 -2.94
CA SER A 346 2.26 -21.90 -3.83
C SER A 346 2.57 -23.39 -3.66
N LEU A 347 3.72 -23.76 -3.09
CA LEU A 347 4.08 -25.16 -2.82
C LEU A 347 3.42 -25.72 -1.54
N GLN A 348 3.10 -24.85 -0.56
CA GLN A 348 2.52 -25.30 0.72
C GLN A 348 1.08 -25.81 0.58
N SER A 349 0.34 -25.40 -0.46
CA SER A 349 -0.98 -25.94 -0.78
C SER A 349 -0.93 -27.30 -1.51
N VAL A 350 0.24 -27.76 -1.94
CA VAL A 350 0.39 -29.00 -2.75
C VAL A 350 1.22 -30.08 -2.04
N THR A 351 2.11 -29.72 -1.11
CA THR A 351 2.96 -30.70 -0.43
C THR A 351 2.34 -31.19 0.89
N GLY A 352 1.55 -32.27 0.79
CA GLY A 352 1.37 -33.20 1.92
C GLY A 352 2.72 -33.81 2.37
N PRO A 353 2.77 -34.51 3.52
CA PRO A 353 4.03 -34.97 4.10
C PRO A 353 4.82 -35.87 3.13
N PRO A 354 6.17 -35.75 3.10
CA PRO A 354 7.00 -36.42 2.13
C PRO A 354 6.94 -37.95 2.30
N LYS A 355 6.80 -38.68 1.19
CA LYS A 355 7.04 -40.13 1.17
C LYS A 355 8.54 -40.37 1.33
N PRO A 356 8.98 -41.28 2.21
CA PRO A 356 10.40 -41.58 2.35
C PRO A 356 10.86 -42.52 1.24
N GLY A 357 11.91 -42.13 0.54
CA GLY A 357 12.70 -43.03 -0.31
C GLY A 357 12.96 -42.51 -1.71
N GLY A 358 14.11 -41.88 -1.90
CA GLY A 358 14.70 -41.57 -3.20
C GLY A 358 16.03 -40.86 -2.98
N ASP A 359 17.15 -41.53 -3.24
CA ASP A 359 18.48 -40.93 -3.21
C ASP A 359 18.51 -39.73 -4.17
N ILE A 360 18.85 -38.55 -3.64
CA ILE A 360 19.08 -37.34 -4.44
C ILE A 360 20.51 -37.49 -5.01
N LEU A 361 20.60 -37.84 -6.28
CA LEU A 361 21.85 -37.67 -7.04
C LEU A 361 22.04 -36.16 -7.27
N GLU A 362 23.13 -35.61 -6.75
CA GLU A 362 23.56 -34.25 -7.11
C GLU A 362 23.79 -34.20 -8.63
N PRO A 363 23.08 -33.35 -9.38
CA PRO A 363 23.33 -33.20 -10.81
C PRO A 363 24.72 -32.60 -11.03
N GLU A 364 25.47 -33.12 -12.01
CA GLU A 364 26.79 -32.61 -12.38
C GLU A 364 26.74 -31.18 -12.97
N THR A 365 25.54 -30.64 -13.23
CA THR A 365 25.32 -29.29 -13.77
C THR A 365 24.43 -28.50 -12.82
N PRO A 366 24.83 -27.28 -12.40
CA PRO A 366 24.01 -26.43 -11.56
C PRO A 366 22.68 -26.08 -12.25
N TRP A 367 21.58 -26.08 -11.50
CA TRP A 367 20.22 -25.80 -11.99
C TRP A 367 20.06 -24.41 -12.66
N TRP A 368 21.03 -23.51 -12.46
CA TRP A 368 21.01 -22.14 -13.00
C TRP A 368 21.80 -21.99 -14.32
N ASP A 369 22.39 -23.06 -14.87
CA ASP A 369 23.13 -23.00 -16.14
C ASP A 369 22.20 -22.69 -17.33
N PRO A 370 22.34 -21.52 -17.99
CA PRO A 370 21.48 -21.13 -19.12
C PRO A 370 21.60 -22.03 -20.35
N GLY A 371 22.62 -22.90 -20.42
CA GLY A 371 22.81 -23.89 -21.50
C GLY A 371 22.42 -25.31 -21.12
N GLY A 372 21.87 -25.54 -19.92
CA GLY A 372 21.66 -26.87 -19.35
C GLY A 372 20.50 -27.67 -19.95
N ASP A 373 19.45 -27.00 -20.43
CA ASP A 373 18.29 -27.65 -21.06
C ASP A 373 18.05 -27.09 -22.48
N THR A 374 18.24 -27.96 -23.48
CA THR A 374 18.01 -27.65 -24.90
C THR A 374 16.73 -28.28 -25.44
N GLY A 375 15.92 -28.88 -24.55
CA GLY A 375 14.68 -29.58 -24.89
C GLY A 375 13.43 -28.69 -24.93
N VAL A 376 13.54 -27.43 -24.51
CA VAL A 376 12.45 -26.45 -24.49
C VAL A 376 12.74 -25.30 -25.46
N ASP A 377 11.78 -24.97 -26.33
CA ASP A 377 11.85 -23.85 -27.25
C ASP A 377 10.53 -23.07 -27.20
N PRO A 378 10.50 -21.92 -26.50
CA PRO A 378 9.28 -21.14 -26.31
C PRO A 378 8.55 -20.74 -27.59
N GLY A 379 9.25 -20.67 -28.73
CA GLY A 379 8.67 -20.33 -30.03
C GLY A 379 8.01 -21.50 -30.76
N SER A 380 8.32 -22.76 -30.39
CA SER A 380 7.77 -23.96 -31.03
C SER A 380 6.99 -24.89 -30.08
N ASP A 381 7.20 -24.71 -28.77
CA ASP A 381 6.49 -25.40 -27.70
C ASP A 381 4.98 -25.14 -27.77
N HIS A 382 4.22 -26.13 -27.31
CA HIS A 382 2.77 -26.11 -27.32
C HIS A 382 2.21 -26.89 -26.15
N VAL A 383 1.01 -26.50 -25.74
CA VAL A 383 0.25 -27.16 -24.66
C VAL A 383 -1.16 -27.49 -25.12
N LEU A 384 -1.75 -28.54 -24.58
CA LEU A 384 -3.14 -28.89 -24.86
C LEU A 384 -4.07 -28.13 -23.91
N VAL A 385 -4.89 -27.25 -24.47
CA VAL A 385 -6.01 -26.58 -23.78
C VAL A 385 -7.29 -27.07 -24.43
N ASP A 386 -8.21 -27.64 -23.64
CA ASP A 386 -9.44 -28.26 -24.13
C ASP A 386 -9.22 -29.27 -25.27
N GLY A 387 -8.09 -29.99 -25.23
CA GLY A 387 -7.69 -30.95 -26.25
C GLY A 387 -7.16 -30.34 -27.56
N ARG A 388 -6.98 -29.02 -27.62
CA ARG A 388 -6.41 -28.29 -28.76
C ARG A 388 -4.98 -27.83 -28.44
N ALA A 389 -4.09 -27.93 -29.42
CA ALA A 389 -2.72 -27.46 -29.28
C ALA A 389 -2.66 -25.93 -29.37
N VAL A 390 -2.39 -25.29 -28.24
CA VAL A 390 -2.13 -23.85 -28.11
C VAL A 390 -0.63 -23.63 -28.18
N ARG A 391 -0.20 -22.69 -29.03
CA ARG A 391 1.20 -22.32 -29.27
C ARG A 391 1.32 -20.83 -29.59
N ALA A 392 2.54 -20.32 -29.77
CA ALA A 392 2.75 -18.97 -30.27
C ALA A 392 1.94 -18.72 -31.56
N GLY A 393 1.16 -17.64 -31.59
CA GLY A 393 0.22 -17.28 -32.66
C GLY A 393 -1.23 -17.75 -32.44
N SER A 394 -1.49 -18.65 -31.49
CA SER A 394 -2.86 -19.06 -31.15
C SER A 394 -3.64 -17.93 -30.48
N ARG A 395 -4.96 -17.91 -30.65
CA ARG A 395 -5.87 -17.02 -29.92
C ARG A 395 -6.57 -17.76 -28.78
N VAL A 396 -6.72 -17.09 -27.64
CA VAL A 396 -7.37 -17.65 -26.45
C VAL A 396 -8.29 -16.62 -25.78
N VAL A 397 -9.28 -17.09 -25.03
CA VAL A 397 -10.04 -16.28 -24.07
C VAL A 397 -9.46 -16.49 -22.68
N LEU A 398 -9.20 -15.41 -21.96
CA LEU A 398 -8.70 -15.47 -20.59
C LEU A 398 -9.82 -15.79 -19.59
N ARG A 399 -9.58 -16.74 -18.70
CA ARG A 399 -10.47 -17.24 -17.63
C ARG A 399 -9.72 -17.36 -16.29
N PRO A 400 -9.15 -16.28 -15.74
CA PRO A 400 -8.37 -16.33 -14.50
C PRO A 400 -9.19 -16.70 -13.24
N ARG A 401 -10.52 -16.79 -13.35
CA ARG A 401 -11.46 -17.00 -12.24
C ARG A 401 -11.29 -18.33 -11.49
N LEU A 402 -10.50 -19.28 -12.00
CA LEU A 402 -10.29 -20.57 -11.33
C LEU A 402 -9.43 -20.44 -10.07
N ARG A 403 -8.48 -19.49 -10.04
CA ARG A 403 -7.57 -19.30 -8.90
C ARG A 403 -7.72 -17.94 -8.21
N ARG A 404 -8.26 -16.91 -8.89
CA ARG A 404 -8.42 -15.54 -8.36
C ARG A 404 -7.16 -15.07 -7.64
N THR A 405 -6.06 -14.99 -8.38
CA THR A 405 -4.74 -14.69 -7.84
C THR A 405 -4.52 -13.19 -7.60
N ASP A 406 -5.18 -12.33 -8.37
CA ASP A 406 -5.10 -10.88 -8.15
C ASP A 406 -6.38 -10.12 -8.57
N ALA A 407 -6.45 -8.81 -8.27
CA ALA A 407 -7.57 -7.96 -8.67
C ALA A 407 -7.58 -7.60 -10.17
N GLN A 408 -6.46 -7.79 -10.88
CA GLN A 408 -6.37 -7.55 -12.33
C GLN A 408 -7.12 -8.62 -13.11
N ASP A 409 -7.22 -9.84 -12.59
CA ASP A 409 -8.00 -10.95 -13.11
C ASP A 409 -9.44 -10.55 -13.48
N LEU A 410 -10.05 -9.64 -12.70
CA LEU A 410 -11.40 -9.13 -12.94
C LEU A 410 -11.53 -8.38 -14.28
N PHE A 411 -10.48 -7.66 -14.70
CA PHE A 411 -10.48 -6.88 -15.94
C PHE A 411 -10.08 -7.72 -17.15
N LEU A 412 -9.42 -8.86 -16.92
CA LEU A 412 -8.91 -9.75 -17.95
C LEU A 412 -9.90 -10.88 -18.28
N ASP A 413 -10.81 -11.22 -17.38
CA ASP A 413 -11.81 -12.27 -17.62
C ASP A 413 -12.68 -12.00 -18.87
N GLY A 414 -12.72 -12.99 -19.75
CA GLY A 414 -13.45 -12.94 -21.01
C GLY A 414 -12.75 -12.14 -22.11
N ARG A 415 -11.56 -11.57 -21.88
CA ARG A 415 -10.79 -10.86 -22.90
C ARG A 415 -10.12 -11.84 -23.86
N SER A 416 -10.04 -11.45 -25.14
CA SER A 416 -9.29 -12.19 -26.15
C SER A 416 -7.81 -11.80 -26.11
N ALA A 417 -6.94 -12.79 -26.23
CA ALA A 417 -5.51 -12.60 -26.18
C ALA A 417 -4.79 -13.44 -27.24
N LEU A 418 -3.66 -12.93 -27.72
CA LEU A 418 -2.74 -13.62 -28.61
C LEU A 418 -1.66 -14.30 -27.76
N VAL A 419 -1.43 -15.59 -28.00
CA VAL A 419 -0.33 -16.33 -27.38
C VAL A 419 0.97 -15.95 -28.06
N GLU A 420 1.92 -15.44 -27.30
CA GLU A 420 3.24 -15.02 -27.77
C GLU A 420 4.28 -16.13 -27.57
N ALA A 421 4.14 -16.93 -26.51
CA ALA A 421 5.00 -18.07 -26.22
C ALA A 421 4.32 -19.08 -25.28
N VAL A 422 4.79 -20.32 -25.30
CA VAL A 422 4.49 -21.33 -24.28
C VAL A 422 5.78 -21.62 -23.53
N LEU A 423 5.77 -21.46 -22.22
CA LEU A 423 6.95 -21.55 -21.36
C LEU A 423 6.80 -22.70 -20.38
N HIS A 424 7.91 -23.36 -20.08
CA HIS A 424 7.98 -24.38 -19.05
C HIS A 424 8.83 -23.85 -17.90
N ASP A 425 8.33 -23.95 -16.67
CA ASP A 425 9.14 -23.64 -15.49
C ASP A 425 9.97 -24.87 -15.05
N VAL A 426 10.89 -24.63 -14.12
CA VAL A 426 11.81 -25.65 -13.60
C VAL A 426 11.11 -26.77 -12.81
N ASP A 427 9.88 -26.53 -12.35
CA ASP A 427 9.05 -27.49 -11.62
C ASP A 427 8.14 -28.30 -12.56
N GLY A 428 8.23 -28.07 -13.88
CA GLY A 428 7.42 -28.72 -14.92
C GLY A 428 6.05 -28.10 -15.15
N GLY A 429 5.77 -26.94 -14.55
CA GLY A 429 4.60 -26.12 -14.82
C GLY A 429 4.66 -25.50 -16.21
N VAL A 430 3.50 -25.24 -16.81
CA VAL A 430 3.38 -24.65 -18.15
C VAL A 430 2.72 -23.29 -18.03
N HIS A 431 3.32 -22.26 -18.62
CA HIS A 431 2.81 -20.89 -18.62
C HIS A 431 2.60 -20.43 -20.05
N ILE A 432 1.39 -19.97 -20.36
CA ILE A 432 1.02 -19.41 -21.65
C ILE A 432 1.21 -17.89 -21.55
N ALA A 433 2.21 -17.37 -22.26
CA ALA A 433 2.52 -15.96 -22.32
C ALA A 433 1.63 -15.28 -23.38
N VAL A 434 0.91 -14.22 -23.02
CA VAL A 434 -0.08 -13.59 -23.89
C VAL A 434 0.03 -12.06 -23.94
N THR A 435 -0.44 -11.48 -25.05
CA THR A 435 -0.82 -10.07 -25.18
C THR A 435 -2.32 -9.94 -25.39
N VAL A 436 -2.97 -9.00 -24.70
CA VAL A 436 -4.43 -8.77 -24.83
C VAL A 436 -4.68 -7.98 -26.11
N GLU A 437 -5.57 -8.46 -26.99
CA GLU A 437 -5.72 -7.88 -28.34
C GLU A 437 -6.22 -6.42 -28.33
N ASP A 438 -7.02 -6.07 -27.33
CA ASP A 438 -7.60 -4.74 -27.16
C ASP A 438 -6.80 -3.85 -26.18
N ASP A 439 -5.58 -4.25 -25.78
CA ASP A 439 -4.69 -3.39 -24.95
C ASP A 439 -3.95 -2.39 -25.86
N PRO A 440 -4.16 -1.06 -25.70
CA PRO A 440 -3.48 -0.04 -26.49
C PRO A 440 -1.95 0.00 -26.32
N GLY A 441 -1.39 -0.73 -25.35
CA GLY A 441 0.05 -0.89 -25.16
C GLY A 441 0.60 -2.28 -25.56
N ALA A 442 -0.20 -3.13 -26.21
CA ALA A 442 0.18 -4.51 -26.53
C ALA A 442 1.43 -4.61 -27.43
N ASP A 443 1.57 -3.71 -28.39
CA ASP A 443 2.72 -3.55 -29.28
C ASP A 443 4.01 -3.19 -28.51
N ILE A 444 3.95 -2.20 -27.62
CA ILE A 444 5.08 -1.81 -26.76
C ILE A 444 5.49 -2.97 -25.84
N ARG A 445 4.51 -3.65 -25.24
CA ARG A 445 4.74 -4.81 -24.36
C ARG A 445 5.45 -5.94 -25.11
N ARG A 446 5.02 -6.24 -26.34
CA ARG A 446 5.65 -7.25 -27.21
C ARG A 446 7.10 -6.90 -27.55
N GLU A 447 7.37 -5.65 -27.94
CA GLU A 447 8.74 -5.20 -28.25
C GLU A 447 9.69 -5.31 -27.05
N GLN A 448 9.17 -5.15 -25.83
CA GLN A 448 9.92 -5.27 -24.59
C GLN A 448 9.98 -6.70 -24.03
N GLY A 449 9.31 -7.67 -24.67
CA GLY A 449 9.21 -9.04 -24.18
C GLY A 449 8.46 -9.17 -22.86
N ARG A 450 7.51 -8.26 -22.57
CA ARG A 450 6.70 -8.26 -21.34
C ARG A 450 5.30 -8.82 -21.62
N PHE A 451 5.02 -10.01 -21.11
CA PHE A 451 3.75 -10.70 -21.34
C PHE A 451 2.96 -10.87 -20.03
N LEU A 452 1.66 -11.15 -20.16
CA LEU A 452 0.86 -11.70 -19.07
C LEU A 452 0.95 -13.23 -19.14
N TYR A 453 0.94 -13.91 -17.99
CA TYR A 453 1.16 -15.35 -17.92
C TYR A 453 -0.05 -16.04 -17.30
N PHE A 454 -0.52 -17.09 -17.95
CA PHE A 454 -1.67 -17.89 -17.51
C PHE A 454 -1.33 -19.37 -17.55
N GLN A 455 -1.93 -20.14 -16.65
CA GLN A 455 -1.88 -21.60 -16.73
C GLN A 455 -2.84 -22.13 -17.81
N PRO A 456 -2.64 -23.37 -18.31
CA PRO A 456 -3.50 -23.95 -19.34
C PRO A 456 -4.97 -24.07 -18.96
N ASP A 457 -5.28 -24.18 -17.66
CA ASP A 457 -6.65 -24.21 -17.15
C ASP A 457 -7.30 -22.83 -17.07
N GLU A 458 -6.52 -21.74 -17.12
CA GLU A 458 -6.98 -20.36 -17.01
C GLU A 458 -7.27 -19.72 -18.37
N VAL A 459 -7.27 -20.50 -19.45
CA VAL A 459 -7.56 -20.03 -20.79
C VAL A 459 -8.47 -21.01 -21.53
N GLU A 460 -9.28 -20.50 -22.44
CA GLU A 460 -10.09 -21.30 -23.37
C GLU A 460 -9.57 -21.07 -24.80
N ALA A 461 -9.36 -22.13 -25.58
CA ALA A 461 -8.88 -22.02 -26.96
C ALA A 461 -9.97 -21.43 -27.88
N LEU A 462 -9.70 -20.29 -28.54
CA LEU A 462 -10.59 -19.72 -29.53
C LEU A 462 -10.55 -20.50 -30.84
N GLU A 463 -11.67 -20.57 -31.54
CA GLU A 463 -11.70 -21.12 -32.90
C GLU A 463 -11.07 -20.14 -33.87
N ASP A 464 -10.15 -20.63 -34.72
CA ASP A 464 -9.69 -19.89 -35.88
C ASP A 464 -10.87 -19.69 -36.83
N MET A 465 -11.24 -18.43 -37.10
CA MET A 465 -12.21 -18.08 -38.13
C MET A 465 -11.61 -18.14 -39.54
#